data_AF-A0AA86PTX2-F1
#
_entry.id   AF-A0AA86PTX2-F1
#
_cell.length_a   1.000
_cell.length_b   1.000
_cell.length_c   1.000
_cell.angle_alpha   90.00
_cell.angle_beta   90.00
_cell.angle_gamma   90.00
#
_symmetry.space_group_name_H-M   'P 1'
#
loop_
_entity.id
_entity.type
_entity.pdbx_description
1 polymer ?
#
loop_
_entity_poly.entity_id
_entity_poly.type
_entity_poly.pdbx_seq_one_letter_code
_entity_poly.pdbx_strand_id
1 'polypeptide(L)'
;MQEEEIQSIIDSTPKIYMYIWSKEMHSKFVVVCMALGIITCRPKQILKFFEHYEGINKEIIGSHLQKERKTIVNDHKLRQSGEIENWMAPNDVQNETLTAIVQKWNQISKDLMTKKSWILQKRCDMSIVILIILFQICDSITFAIGTQLQTKKYSFL
;
A
#
# COMPACT_ATOMS: atom_id res chain seq x y z
N MET A 1 17.74 -19.39 -53.98
CA MET A 1 17.63 -17.97 -54.38
C MET A 1 16.76 -17.16 -53.41
N GLN A 2 15.61 -17.66 -52.94
CA GLN A 2 14.79 -16.93 -51.94
C GLN A 2 15.39 -16.92 -50.51
N GLU A 3 16.21 -17.91 -50.14
CA GLU A 3 16.77 -18.02 -48.78
C GLU A 3 17.89 -16.99 -48.49
N GLU A 4 18.67 -16.60 -49.49
CA GLU A 4 19.73 -15.58 -49.34
C GLU A 4 19.15 -14.18 -49.17
N GLU A 5 18.03 -13.89 -49.82
CA GLU A 5 17.31 -12.61 -49.68
C GLU A 5 16.74 -12.47 -48.27
N ILE A 6 16.16 -13.54 -47.70
CA ILE A 6 15.64 -13.58 -46.33
C ILE A 6 16.78 -13.34 -45.31
N GLN A 7 17.94 -13.97 -45.49
CA GLN A 7 19.07 -13.80 -44.57
C GLN A 7 19.61 -12.36 -44.58
N SER A 8 19.68 -11.71 -45.74
CA SER A 8 20.11 -10.31 -45.86
C SER A 8 19.17 -9.33 -45.15
N ILE A 9 17.85 -9.62 -45.13
CA ILE A 9 16.85 -8.81 -44.43
C ILE A 9 17.03 -8.95 -42.91
N ILE A 10 17.25 -10.17 -42.41
CA ILE A 10 17.50 -10.41 -40.99
C ILE A 10 18.77 -9.69 -40.52
N ASP A 11 19.86 -9.76 -41.30
CA ASP A 11 21.12 -9.12 -40.94
C ASP A 11 21.07 -7.58 -41.05
N SER A 12 20.13 -7.03 -41.84
CA SER A 12 19.88 -5.59 -41.92
C SER A 12 19.08 -5.04 -40.74
N THR A 13 18.43 -5.90 -39.94
CA THR A 13 17.70 -5.44 -38.76
C THR A 13 18.68 -5.07 -37.63
N PRO A 14 18.53 -3.88 -37.03
CA PRO A 14 19.41 -3.46 -35.94
C PRO A 14 19.29 -4.45 -34.78
N LYS A 15 20.41 -5.06 -34.40
CA LYS A 15 20.48 -5.93 -33.22
C LYS A 15 20.11 -5.12 -31.98
N ILE A 16 18.87 -5.30 -31.51
CA ILE A 16 18.39 -4.68 -30.28
C ILE A 16 19.15 -5.34 -29.13
N TYR A 17 20.10 -4.61 -28.54
CA TYR A 17 20.79 -5.07 -27.35
C TYR A 17 19.80 -5.03 -26.17
N MET A 18 19.28 -6.19 -25.80
CA MET A 18 18.42 -6.34 -24.63
C MET A 18 19.30 -6.50 -23.39
N TYR A 19 19.04 -5.67 -22.37
CA TYR A 19 19.68 -5.83 -21.07
C TYR A 19 19.21 -7.13 -20.42
N ILE A 20 20.17 -7.98 -20.02
CA ILE A 20 19.90 -9.26 -19.38
C ILE A 20 20.06 -9.11 -17.86
N TRP A 21 18.99 -9.38 -17.11
CA TRP A 21 19.02 -9.36 -15.66
C TRP A 21 19.72 -10.61 -15.11
N SER A 22 20.94 -10.43 -14.59
CA SER A 22 21.59 -11.49 -13.83
C SER A 22 20.84 -11.76 -12.51
N LYS A 23 20.99 -12.97 -11.97
CA LYS A 23 20.36 -13.36 -10.70
C LYS A 23 20.75 -12.42 -9.54
N GLU A 24 22.01 -11.99 -9.51
CA GLU A 24 22.50 -11.04 -8.51
C GLU A 24 21.85 -9.67 -8.65
N MET A 25 21.78 -9.15 -9.89
CA MET A 25 21.17 -7.84 -10.15
C MET A 25 19.67 -7.84 -9.87
N HIS A 26 18.98 -8.92 -10.23
CA HIS A 26 17.58 -9.11 -9.88
C HIS A 26 17.39 -9.17 -8.35
N SER A 27 18.25 -9.87 -7.60
CA SER A 27 18.15 -9.90 -6.13
C SER A 27 18.32 -8.50 -5.52
N LYS A 28 19.32 -7.73 -5.96
CA LYS A 28 19.52 -6.33 -5.52
C LYS A 28 18.31 -5.47 -5.86
N PHE A 29 17.75 -5.65 -7.05
CA PHE A 29 16.57 -4.91 -7.50
C PHE A 29 15.36 -5.16 -6.60
N VAL A 30 15.07 -6.42 -6.28
CA VAL A 30 13.97 -6.80 -5.40
C VAL A 30 14.15 -6.19 -4.01
N VAL A 31 15.35 -6.26 -3.44
CA VAL A 31 15.65 -5.65 -2.13
C VAL A 31 15.37 -4.14 -2.14
N VAL A 32 15.82 -3.41 -3.16
CA VAL A 32 15.57 -1.96 -3.30
C VAL A 32 14.08 -1.67 -3.45
N CYS A 33 13.37 -2.42 -4.29
CA CYS A 33 11.93 -2.24 -4.49
C CYS A 33 11.14 -2.45 -3.20
N MET A 34 11.49 -3.49 -2.44
CA MET A 34 10.83 -3.82 -1.18
C MET A 34 11.17 -2.80 -0.09
N ALA A 35 12.40 -2.28 -0.05
CA ALA A 35 12.77 -1.20 0.87
C ALA A 35 11.97 0.09 0.61
N LEU A 36 11.74 0.44 -0.67
CA LEU A 36 10.94 1.62 -1.06
C LEU A 36 9.42 1.39 -0.97
N GLY A 37 8.98 0.15 -0.79
CA GLY A 37 7.60 -0.30 -0.93
C GLY A 37 7.26 -0.63 -2.38
N ILE A 38 6.93 -1.90 -2.65
CA ILE A 38 6.73 -2.44 -4.01
C ILE A 38 5.60 -1.74 -4.79
N ILE A 39 4.58 -1.24 -4.09
CA ILE A 39 3.43 -0.54 -4.69
C ILE A 39 3.81 0.90 -5.04
N THR A 40 4.50 1.56 -4.11
CA THR A 40 4.76 3.01 -4.16
C THR A 40 6.01 3.36 -4.94
N CYS A 41 6.95 2.43 -5.08
CA CYS A 41 8.21 2.68 -5.77
C CYS A 41 8.00 3.02 -7.24
N ARG A 42 8.78 3.99 -7.72
CA ARG A 42 8.79 4.45 -9.11
C ARG A 42 10.14 4.15 -9.77
N PRO A 43 10.19 3.90 -11.09
CA PRO A 43 11.45 3.60 -11.79
C PRO A 43 12.53 4.66 -11.59
N LYS A 44 12.16 5.95 -11.55
CA LYS A 44 13.09 7.06 -11.30
C LYS A 44 13.75 7.00 -9.92
N GLN A 45 13.06 6.44 -8.91
CA GLN A 45 13.62 6.29 -7.57
C GLN A 45 14.58 5.10 -7.51
N ILE A 46 14.21 3.98 -8.15
CA ILE A 46 15.03 2.77 -8.21
C ILE A 46 16.32 3.04 -9.00
N LEU A 47 16.24 3.78 -10.11
CA LEU A 47 17.40 4.10 -10.96
C LEU A 47 18.55 4.75 -10.19
N LYS A 48 18.28 5.53 -9.14
CA LYS A 48 19.32 6.14 -8.29
C LYS A 48 20.24 5.12 -7.61
N PHE A 49 19.76 3.89 -7.40
CA PHE A 49 20.55 2.80 -6.80
C PHE A 49 21.31 1.99 -7.86
N PHE A 50 21.03 2.22 -9.15
CA PHE A 50 21.57 1.47 -10.27
C PHE A 50 22.29 2.34 -11.30
N GLU A 51 22.46 3.64 -11.04
CA GLU A 51 23.04 4.60 -11.98
C GLU A 51 24.50 4.31 -12.35
N HIS A 52 25.20 3.55 -11.52
CA HIS A 52 26.59 3.13 -11.77
C HIS A 52 26.70 1.94 -12.73
N TYR A 53 25.58 1.31 -13.11
CA TYR A 53 25.58 0.16 -14.02
C TYR A 53 25.30 0.61 -15.46
N GLU A 54 26.25 0.34 -16.35
CA GLU A 54 26.11 0.65 -17.76
C GLU A 54 24.94 -0.11 -18.41
N GLY A 55 24.22 0.56 -19.30
CA GLY A 55 23.10 -0.02 -20.02
C GLY A 55 21.79 -0.13 -19.23
N ILE A 56 21.75 0.26 -17.95
CA ILE A 56 20.51 0.35 -17.19
C ILE A 56 19.90 1.74 -17.35
N ASN A 57 18.68 1.78 -17.88
CA ASN A 57 17.89 3.00 -17.98
C ASN A 57 16.55 2.85 -17.24
N LYS A 58 15.80 3.96 -17.19
CA LYS A 58 14.51 4.04 -16.49
C LYS A 58 13.48 3.09 -17.10
N GLU A 59 13.54 2.87 -18.41
CA GLU A 59 12.61 2.06 -19.19
C GLU A 59 12.80 0.57 -18.88
N ILE A 60 14.05 0.11 -18.81
CA ILE A 60 14.43 -1.26 -18.43
C ILE A 60 13.97 -1.54 -16.99
N ILE A 61 14.24 -0.62 -16.07
CA ILE A 61 13.76 -0.70 -14.68
C ILE A 61 12.23 -0.73 -14.62
N GLY A 62 11.55 0.08 -15.43
CA GLY A 62 10.09 0.13 -15.48
C GLY A 62 9.47 -1.18 -15.96
N SER A 63 10.01 -1.74 -17.04
CA SER A 63 9.59 -3.04 -17.57
C SER A 63 9.83 -4.16 -16.55
N HIS A 64 10.99 -4.16 -15.90
CA HIS A 64 11.33 -5.16 -14.88
C HIS A 64 10.44 -5.04 -13.64
N LEU A 65 10.21 -3.83 -13.13
CA LEU A 65 9.29 -3.56 -12.03
C LEU A 65 7.86 -4.05 -12.33
N GLN A 66 7.39 -3.83 -13.56
CA GLN A 66 6.07 -4.30 -13.96
C GLN A 66 6.00 -5.83 -13.96
N LYS A 67 7.07 -6.50 -14.43
CA LYS A 67 7.18 -7.96 -14.39
C LYS A 67 7.18 -8.47 -12.96
N GLU A 68 7.96 -7.88 -12.06
CA GLU A 68 8.02 -8.28 -10.65
C GLU A 68 6.65 -8.16 -9.95
N ARG A 69 5.91 -7.07 -10.19
CA ARG A 69 4.55 -6.94 -9.64
C ARG A 69 3.60 -8.03 -10.14
N LYS A 70 3.73 -8.45 -11.40
CA LYS A 70 2.95 -9.58 -11.95
C LYS A 70 3.37 -10.91 -11.34
N THR A 71 4.68 -11.11 -11.13
CA THR A 71 5.20 -12.29 -10.42
C THR A 71 4.57 -12.39 -9.04
N ILE A 72 4.57 -11.30 -8.25
CA ILE A 72 3.96 -11.26 -6.92
C ILE A 72 2.45 -11.58 -6.98
N VAL A 73 1.72 -11.02 -7.94
CA VAL A 73 0.29 -11.34 -8.12
C VAL A 73 0.09 -12.84 -8.34
N ASN A 74 0.92 -13.46 -9.17
CA ASN A 74 0.82 -14.89 -9.47
C ASN A 74 1.23 -15.76 -8.26
N ASP A 75 2.35 -15.44 -7.62
CA ASP A 75 2.90 -16.16 -6.47
C ASP A 75 1.91 -16.17 -5.29
N HIS A 76 1.23 -15.04 -5.07
CA HIS A 76 0.26 -14.87 -3.98
C HIS A 76 -1.19 -15.14 -4.41
N LYS A 77 -1.41 -15.59 -5.66
CA LYS A 77 -2.74 -15.91 -6.23
C LYS A 77 -3.76 -14.76 -6.11
N LEU A 78 -3.28 -13.53 -6.30
CA LEU A 78 -4.11 -12.33 -6.24
C LEU A 78 -4.93 -12.18 -7.54
N ARG A 79 -6.08 -11.50 -7.47
CA ARG A 79 -6.91 -11.24 -8.66
C ARG A 79 -6.37 -10.11 -9.50
N GLN A 80 -5.78 -9.11 -8.84
CA GLN A 80 -5.33 -7.88 -9.48
C GLN A 80 -4.14 -7.25 -8.75
N SER A 81 -3.39 -6.42 -9.47
CA SER A 81 -2.21 -5.71 -8.93
C SER A 81 -2.53 -4.72 -7.79
N GLY A 82 -3.79 -4.31 -7.64
CA GLY A 82 -4.22 -3.44 -6.54
C GLY A 82 -4.29 -4.12 -5.17
N GLU A 83 -4.25 -5.45 -5.13
CA GLU A 83 -4.25 -6.26 -3.90
C GLU A 83 -2.84 -6.51 -3.37
N ILE A 84 -1.81 -6.07 -4.09
CA ILE A 84 -0.42 -6.22 -3.64
C ILE A 84 -0.22 -5.38 -2.36
N GLU A 85 0.41 -5.97 -1.35
CA GLU A 85 0.85 -5.27 -0.13
C GLU A 85 2.38 -5.18 -0.06
N ASN A 86 2.91 -4.17 0.65
CA ASN A 86 4.36 -3.91 0.71
C ASN A 86 5.20 -5.02 1.37
N TRP A 87 4.58 -5.94 2.09
CA TRP A 87 5.26 -7.09 2.69
C TRP A 87 5.31 -8.32 1.75
N MET A 88 4.58 -8.30 0.64
CA MET A 88 4.55 -9.42 -0.31
C MET A 88 5.81 -9.40 -1.18
N ALA A 89 6.79 -10.23 -0.83
CA ALA A 89 8.00 -10.47 -1.62
C ALA A 89 7.78 -11.61 -2.65
N PRO A 90 8.51 -11.61 -3.77
CA PRO A 90 8.53 -12.74 -4.68
C PRO A 90 9.31 -13.92 -4.07
N ASN A 91 8.90 -15.16 -4.40
CA ASN A 91 9.42 -16.36 -3.74
C ASN A 91 10.75 -16.87 -4.32
N ASP A 92 11.17 -16.35 -5.47
CA ASP A 92 12.38 -16.75 -6.20
C ASP A 92 13.67 -16.13 -5.61
N VAL A 93 13.56 -15.10 -4.78
CA VAL A 93 14.69 -14.42 -4.15
C VAL A 93 14.81 -14.81 -2.68
N GLN A 94 15.86 -15.59 -2.37
CA GLN A 94 16.27 -15.86 -0.99
C GLN A 94 17.35 -14.86 -0.58
N ASN A 95 17.02 -13.94 0.32
CA ASN A 95 17.96 -12.96 0.86
C ASN A 95 17.58 -12.59 2.29
N GLU A 96 18.53 -12.61 3.22
CA GLU A 96 18.29 -12.30 4.64
C GLU A 96 17.82 -10.85 4.86
N THR A 97 18.41 -9.90 4.12
CA THR A 97 18.03 -8.49 4.18
C THR A 97 16.59 -8.29 3.70
N LEU A 98 16.18 -9.02 2.65
CA LEU A 98 14.81 -9.01 2.16
C LEU A 98 13.83 -9.50 3.23
N THR A 99 14.16 -10.60 3.91
CA THR A 99 13.34 -11.13 5.02
C THR A 99 13.17 -10.11 6.13
N ALA A 100 14.25 -9.43 6.54
CA ALA A 100 14.17 -8.39 7.56
C ALA A 100 13.30 -7.19 7.13
N ILE A 101 13.36 -6.78 5.86
CA ILE A 101 12.51 -5.73 5.30
C ILE A 101 11.03 -6.15 5.32
N VAL A 102 10.72 -7.36 4.87
CA VAL A 102 9.36 -7.92 4.87
C VAL A 102 8.79 -7.98 6.29
N GLN A 103 9.58 -8.42 7.27
CA GLN A 103 9.17 -8.44 8.67
C GLN A 103 8.84 -7.04 9.19
N LYS A 104 9.66 -6.04 8.85
CA LYS A 104 9.40 -4.64 9.22
C LYS A 104 8.09 -4.13 8.62
N TRP A 105 7.83 -4.39 7.34
CA TRP A 105 6.56 -4.00 6.69
C TRP A 105 5.35 -4.68 7.32
N ASN A 106 5.47 -5.98 7.64
CA ASN A 106 4.42 -6.71 8.36
C ASN A 106 4.13 -6.09 9.73
N GLN A 107 5.17 -5.71 10.48
CA GLN A 107 5.00 -5.06 11.78
C GLN A 107 4.29 -3.71 11.63
N ILE A 108 4.74 -2.87 10.69
CA ILE A 108 4.11 -1.58 10.40
C ILE A 108 2.63 -1.74 10.04
N SER A 109 2.30 -2.74 9.22
CA SER A 109 0.92 -3.02 8.83
C SER A 109 0.05 -3.40 10.04
N LYS A 110 0.54 -4.30 10.91
CA LYS A 110 -0.14 -4.68 12.15
C LYS A 110 -0.35 -3.48 13.08
N ASP A 111 0.67 -2.65 13.27
CA ASP A 111 0.58 -1.47 14.12
C ASP A 111 -0.44 -0.45 13.60
N LEU A 112 -0.52 -0.28 12.28
CA LEU A 112 -1.52 0.59 11.64
C LEU A 112 -2.94 0.06 11.83
N MET A 113 -3.16 -1.25 11.74
CA MET A 113 -4.46 -1.86 11.97
C MET A 113 -4.92 -1.69 13.42
N THR A 114 -4.04 -1.91 14.40
CA THR A 114 -4.35 -1.70 15.81
C THR A 114 -4.68 -0.25 16.12
N LYS A 115 -3.93 0.71 15.55
CA LYS A 115 -4.21 2.15 15.73
C LYS A 115 -5.54 2.58 15.10
N LYS A 116 -5.86 2.12 13.90
CA LYS A 116 -7.15 2.42 13.25
C LYS A 116 -8.32 1.91 14.08
N SER A 117 -8.22 0.69 14.63
CA SER A 117 -9.21 0.12 15.54
C SER A 117 -9.43 1.03 16.75
N TRP A 118 -8.34 1.49 17.38
CA TRP A 118 -8.42 2.40 18.53
C TRP A 118 -9.09 3.75 18.20
N ILE A 119 -8.81 4.33 17.03
CA ILE A 119 -9.43 5.58 16.56
C ILE A 119 -10.93 5.38 16.31
N LEU A 120 -11.32 4.26 15.69
CA LEU A 120 -12.72 3.94 15.44
C LEU A 120 -13.48 3.72 16.76
N GLN A 121 -12.89 3.01 17.72
CA GLN A 121 -13.47 2.81 19.05
C GLN A 121 -13.72 4.14 19.77
N LYS A 122 -12.72 5.04 19.78
CA LYS A 122 -12.83 6.38 20.39
C LYS A 122 -13.94 7.24 19.79
N ARG A 123 -14.24 7.09 18.49
CA ARG A 123 -15.34 7.81 17.81
C ARG A 123 -16.71 7.28 18.22
N CYS A 124 -16.85 5.97 18.46
CA CYS A 124 -18.06 5.39 19.02
C CYS A 124 -18.29 5.86 20.46
N ASP A 125 -17.24 5.86 21.29
CA ASP A 125 -17.36 6.26 22.70
C ASP A 125 -17.75 7.74 22.87
N MET A 126 -17.18 8.64 22.05
CA MET A 126 -17.56 10.06 22.05
C MET A 126 -19.03 10.29 21.68
N SER A 127 -19.54 9.51 20.72
CA SER A 127 -20.95 9.61 20.30
C SER A 127 -21.90 9.17 21.42
N ILE A 128 -21.54 8.11 22.15
CA ILE A 128 -22.30 7.62 23.32
C ILE A 128 -22.28 8.65 24.46
N VAL A 129 -21.12 9.24 24.76
CA VAL A 129 -21.01 10.27 25.82
C VAL A 129 -21.83 11.51 25.48
N ILE A 130 -21.82 11.96 24.22
CA ILE A 130 -22.65 13.09 23.77
C ILE A 130 -24.15 12.77 23.93
N LEU A 131 -24.58 11.56 23.57
CA LEU A 131 -25.98 11.14 23.76
C LEU A 131 -26.40 11.10 25.24
N ILE A 132 -25.52 10.63 26.13
CA ILE A 132 -25.78 10.61 27.58
C ILE A 132 -25.91 12.05 28.13
N ILE A 133 -25.02 12.96 27.72
CA ILE A 133 -25.07 14.36 28.16
C ILE A 133 -26.35 15.04 27.67
N LEU A 134 -26.74 14.84 26.40
CA LEU A 134 -27.98 15.39 25.86
C LEU A 134 -29.22 14.84 26.59
N PHE A 135 -29.21 13.56 26.96
CA PHE A 135 -30.29 12.96 27.74
C PHE A 135 -30.42 13.60 29.13
N GLN A 136 -29.31 13.78 29.86
CA GLN A 136 -29.32 14.41 31.19
C GLN A 136 -29.78 15.88 31.17
N ILE A 137 -29.45 16.61 30.09
CA ILE A 137 -29.90 18.00 29.91
C ILE A 137 -31.41 18.05 29.64
N CYS A 138 -31.95 17.13 28.81
CA CYS A 138 -33.39 17.04 28.54
C CYS A 138 -34.22 16.75 29.79
N ASP A 139 -33.75 15.85 30.67
CA ASP A 139 -34.44 15.52 31.92
C ASP A 139 -34.54 16.75 32.84
N SER A 140 -33.46 17.54 32.93
CA SER A 140 -33.40 18.73 33.78
C SER A 140 -34.33 19.85 33.29
N ILE A 141 -34.44 20.03 31.97
CA ILE A 141 -35.34 21.02 31.37
C ILE A 141 -36.80 20.62 31.58
N THR A 142 -37.12 19.34 31.41
CA THR A 142 -38.49 18.81 31.60
C THR A 142 -38.96 18.98 33.05
N PHE A 143 -38.08 18.73 34.02
CA PHE A 143 -38.36 18.92 35.44
C PHE A 143 -38.59 20.40 35.81
N ALA A 144 -37.79 21.32 35.24
CA ALA A 144 -37.93 22.75 35.49
C ALA A 144 -39.25 23.34 34.92
N ILE A 145 -39.71 22.86 33.76
CA ILE A 145 -40.99 23.31 33.18
C ILE A 145 -42.18 22.77 34.00
N GLY A 146 -42.10 21.53 34.49
CA GLY A 146 -43.17 20.92 35.29
C GLY A 146 -43.42 21.62 36.64
N THR A 147 -42.38 22.17 37.27
CA THR A 147 -42.48 22.85 38.57
C THR A 147 -43.10 24.26 38.49
N GLN A 148 -42.91 24.98 37.38
CA GLN A 148 -43.53 26.30 37.12
C GLN A 148 -45.06 26.25 36.95
N LEU A 149 -45.63 25.10 36.55
CA LEU A 149 -47.07 24.95 36.34
C LEU A 149 -47.85 24.62 37.63
N GLN A 150 -47.17 24.12 38.67
CA GLN A 150 -47.80 23.81 39.96
C GLN A 150 -48.01 25.04 40.83
N THR A 151 -47.14 26.05 40.75
CA THR A 151 -47.23 27.26 41.59
C THR A 151 -48.33 28.24 41.14
N LYS A 152 -48.77 28.18 39.88
CA LYS A 152 -49.86 29.03 39.37
C LYS A 152 -51.27 28.54 39.72
N LYS A 153 -51.43 27.31 40.22
CA LYS A 153 -52.75 26.76 40.60
C LYS A 153 -53.21 27.13 42.01
N TYR A 154 -52.36 27.73 42.85
CA TYR A 154 -52.68 28.03 44.26
C TYR A 154 -52.75 29.52 44.60
N SER A 155 -52.76 30.44 43.62
CA SER A 155 -52.90 31.89 43.86
C SER A 155 -54.27 32.47 43.47
N PHE A 156 -55.29 31.61 43.36
CA PHE A 156 -56.69 32.01 43.12
C PHE A 156 -57.59 31.41 44.22
N LEU A 157 -57.35 31.80 45.47
CA LEU A 157 -58.28 31.64 46.59
C LEU A 157 -58.14 32.85 47.51
#